data_AF-A0A2N6GCR3-F1
#
_entry.id   AF-A0A2N6GCR3-F1
#
_cell.length_a   1.000
_cell.length_b   1.000
_cell.length_c   1.000
_cell.angle_alpha   90.00
_cell.angle_beta   90.00
_cell.angle_gamma   90.00
#
_symmetry.space_group_name_H-M   'P 1'
#
loop_
_entity.id
_entity.type
_entity.pdbx_description
1 polymer ?
#
loop_
_entity_poly.entity_id
_entity_poly.type
_entity_poly.pdbx_seq_one_letter_code
_entity_poly.pdbx_strand_id
1 'polypeptide(L)' 'MLTPYSSLITPHYRQKPVASHPRVLRPGITTEAALMPKRHQKHQQWTPGRLKNWAREIGPDVLCCVDTRLTTKDHL' A
#
# COMPACT_ATOMS: atom_id res chain seq x y z
N MET A 1 -14.12 -14.19 8.26
CA MET A 1 -15.58 -14.15 8.04
C MET A 1 -15.82 -13.36 6.76
N LEU A 2 -16.24 -14.03 5.68
CA LEU A 2 -16.52 -13.38 4.39
C LEU A 2 -17.84 -12.62 4.51
N THR A 3 -17.81 -11.32 4.24
CA THR A 3 -19.01 -10.48 4.24
C THR A 3 -19.95 -10.87 3.09
N PRO A 4 -21.28 -10.72 3.26
CA PRO A 4 -22.28 -11.37 2.41
C PRO A 4 -22.42 -10.81 0.97
N TYR A 5 -21.52 -9.92 0.51
CA TYR A 5 -21.57 -9.33 -0.83
C TYR A 5 -20.21 -9.33 -1.54
N SER A 6 -19.44 -10.42 -1.41
CA SER A 6 -18.19 -10.59 -2.14
C SER A 6 -18.46 -11.07 -3.58
N SER A 7 -18.71 -10.15 -4.51
CA SER A 7 -18.58 -10.47 -5.94
C SER A 7 -17.11 -10.79 -6.23
N LEU A 8 -16.81 -11.92 -6.88
CA LEU A 8 -15.44 -12.23 -7.30
C LEU A 8 -15.03 -11.33 -8.48
N ILE A 9 -13.81 -10.84 -8.46
CA ILE A 9 -13.16 -10.19 -9.60
C ILE A 9 -12.20 -11.21 -10.20
N THR A 10 -12.35 -11.47 -11.50
CA THR A 10 -11.54 -12.43 -12.25
C THR A 10 -10.85 -11.72 -13.41
N PRO A 11 -9.58 -11.27 -13.27
CA PRO A 11 -8.82 -10.77 -14.40
C PRO A 11 -8.56 -11.88 -15.43
N HIS A 12 -8.61 -11.52 -16.72
CA HIS A 12 -8.34 -12.40 -17.85
C HIS A 12 -7.14 -11.90 -18.67
N TYR A 13 -6.31 -12.82 -19.16
CA TYR A 13 -5.27 -12.57 -20.15
C TYR A 13 -5.47 -13.53 -21.32
N ARG A 14 -5.59 -13.00 -22.55
CA ARG A 14 -5.89 -13.78 -23.78
C ARG A 14 -7.12 -14.69 -23.61
N GLN A 15 -8.22 -14.13 -23.10
CA GLN A 15 -9.47 -14.84 -22.80
C GLN A 15 -9.37 -15.96 -21.74
N LYS A 16 -8.23 -16.11 -21.06
CA LYS A 16 -8.04 -17.08 -19.98
C LYS A 16 -8.01 -16.38 -18.62
N PRO A 17 -8.74 -16.88 -17.61
CA PRO A 17 -8.68 -16.31 -16.27
C PRO A 17 -7.28 -16.54 -15.67
N VAL A 18 -6.71 -15.51 -15.04
CA VAL A 18 -5.36 -15.57 -14.43
C VAL A 18 -5.36 -15.42 -12.91
N ALA A 19 -6.44 -14.89 -12.32
CA ALA A 19 -6.66 -14.86 -10.88
C ALA A 19 -8.16 -14.72 -10.58
N SER A 20 -8.59 -15.01 -9.36
CA SER A 20 -9.95 -14.71 -8.89
C SER A 20 -9.90 -14.37 -7.41
N HIS A 21 -10.43 -13.23 -7.00
CA HIS A 21 -10.42 -12.80 -5.60
C HIS A 21 -11.68 -12.00 -5.22
N PRO A 22 -12.07 -11.99 -3.93
CA PRO A 22 -13.13 -11.12 -3.42
C PRO A 22 -12.93 -9.66 -3.83
N ARG A 23 -14.01 -9.00 -4.27
CA ARG A 23 -14.06 -7.55 -4.41
C ARG A 23 -14.11 -6.91 -3.03
N VAL A 24 -13.21 -5.96 -2.78
CA VAL A 24 -13.23 -5.15 -1.57
C VAL A 24 -13.67 -3.73 -1.93
N LEU A 25 -14.78 -3.27 -1.36
CA LEU A 25 -15.37 -1.95 -1.59
C LEU A 25 -14.80 -0.91 -0.61
N ARG A 26 -13.47 -0.79 -0.55
CA ARG A 26 -12.79 0.28 0.20
C ARG A 26 -11.57 0.77 -0.58
N PRO A 27 -11.24 2.07 -0.52
CA PRO A 27 -10.02 2.57 -1.12
C PRO A 27 -8.78 1.99 -0.44
N GLY A 28 -7.68 1.90 -1.18
CA GLY A 28 -6.39 1.43 -0.69
C GLY A 28 -5.96 0.08 -1.27
N ILE A 29 -4.93 -0.50 -0.65
CA ILE A 29 -4.32 -1.76 -1.10
C ILE A 29 -5.13 -2.94 -0.55
N THR A 30 -5.57 -3.81 -1.44
CA THR A 30 -6.37 -5.00 -1.12
C THR A 30 -5.62 -6.30 -1.43
N THR A 31 -4.39 -6.20 -1.94
CA THR A 31 -3.51 -7.33 -2.23
C THR A 31 -3.16 -8.07 -0.95
N GLU A 32 -3.36 -9.38 -0.93
CA GLU A 32 -2.90 -10.22 0.18
C GLU A 32 -1.37 -10.19 0.28
N ALA A 33 -0.86 -10.02 1.51
CA ALA A 33 0.57 -9.86 1.74
C ALA A 33 1.41 -11.04 1.20
N ALA A 34 0.89 -12.26 1.31
CA ALA A 34 1.53 -13.49 0.85
C ALA A 34 1.70 -13.54 -0.68
N LEU A 35 0.83 -12.87 -1.43
CA LEU A 35 0.84 -12.85 -2.91
C LEU A 35 1.60 -11.64 -3.48
N MET A 36 2.05 -10.73 -2.62
CA MET A 36 2.65 -9.49 -3.05
C MET A 36 4.08 -9.73 -3.55
N PRO A 37 4.51 -9.14 -4.69
CA PRO A 37 5.88 -9.29 -5.15
C PRO A 37 6.89 -8.75 -4.13
N LYS A 38 8.06 -9.40 -4.02
CA LYS A 38 9.10 -9.06 -3.02
C LYS A 38 9.47 -7.57 -3.00
N ARG A 39 9.56 -6.91 -4.17
CA ARG A 39 9.83 -5.47 -4.27
C ARG A 39 8.72 -4.63 -3.61
N HIS A 40 7.47 -4.98 -3.86
CA HIS A 40 6.31 -4.29 -3.28
C HIS A 40 6.23 -4.54 -1.77
N GLN A 41 6.51 -5.76 -1.31
CA GLN A 41 6.60 -6.06 0.12
C GLN A 41 7.62 -5.16 0.83
N LYS A 42 8.84 -5.05 0.29
CA LYS A 42 9.89 -4.17 0.85
C LYS A 42 9.47 -2.71 0.88
N HIS A 43 8.81 -2.23 -0.18
CA HIS A 43 8.32 -0.85 -0.24
C HIS A 43 7.27 -0.56 0.85
N GLN A 44 6.33 -1.48 1.07
CA GLN A 44 5.29 -1.29 2.10
C GLN A 44 5.81 -1.22 3.54
N GLN A 45 7.04 -1.67 3.80
CA GLN A 45 7.66 -1.56 5.12
C GLN A 45 8.17 -0.15 5.44
N TRP A 46 8.11 0.80 4.49
CA TRP A 46 8.45 2.20 4.71
C TRP A 46 7.27 2.96 5.31
N THR A 47 7.07 2.78 6.62
CA THR A 47 6.05 3.51 7.38
C THR A 47 6.46 4.97 7.60
N PRO A 48 5.52 5.88 7.91
CA PRO A 48 5.84 7.26 8.28
C PRO A 48 6.87 7.36 9.41
N GLY A 49 6.75 6.51 10.45
CA GLY A 49 7.72 6.47 11.54
C GLY A 49 9.11 6.01 11.10
N ARG A 50 9.18 4.99 10.22
CA ARG A 50 10.45 4.53 9.66
C ARG A 50 11.13 5.60 8.81
N LEU A 51 10.36 6.32 8.00
CA LEU A 51 10.86 7.45 7.21
C LEU A 51 11.40 8.58 8.09
N LYS A 52 10.71 8.93 9.18
CA LYS A 52 11.20 9.92 10.15
C LYS A 52 12.48 9.46 10.85
N ASN A 53 12.59 8.17 11.21
CA ASN A 53 13.79 7.62 11.82
C ASN A 53 15.00 7.70 10.88
N TRP A 54 14.82 7.27 9.63
CA TRP A 54 15.83 7.41 8.58
C TRP A 54 16.23 8.87 8.35
N ALA A 55 15.27 9.79 8.28
CA ALA A 55 15.55 11.22 8.11
C ALA A 55 16.36 11.80 9.28
N ARG A 56 16.09 11.36 10.51
CA ARG A 56 16.84 11.76 11.70
C ARG A 56 18.30 11.33 11.65
N GLU A 57 18.59 10.16 11.10
CA GLU A 57 19.97 9.68 10.91
C GLU A 57 20.76 10.57 9.93
N ILE A 58 20.08 11.24 9.00
CA ILE A 58 20.71 12.18 8.06
C ILE A 58 20.90 13.56 8.71
N GLY A 59 19.86 14.08 9.38
CA GLY A 59 19.96 15.35 10.09
C GLY A 59 18.62 16.04 10.37
N PRO A 60 18.63 17.09 11.20
CA PRO A 60 17.42 17.78 11.65
C PRO A 60 16.64 18.43 10.50
N ASP A 61 17.32 19.01 9.51
CA ASP A 61 16.67 19.67 8.37
C ASP A 61 15.93 18.66 7.48
N VAL A 62 16.50 17.47 7.29
CA VAL A 62 15.88 16.39 6.52
C VAL A 62 14.66 15.85 7.27
N LEU A 63 14.76 15.68 8.59
CA LEU A 63 13.62 15.31 9.43
C LEU A 63 12.48 16.32 9.31
N CYS A 64 12.78 17.62 9.39
CA CYS A 64 11.80 18.69 9.24
C CYS A 64 11.09 18.62 7.88
N CYS A 65 11.85 18.43 6.79
CA CYS A 65 11.30 18.30 5.44
C CYS A 65 10.39 17.07 5.30
N VAL A 66 10.83 15.90 5.79
CA VAL A 66 10.05 14.65 5.73
C VAL A 66 8.79 14.76 6.58
N ASP A 67 8.88 15.33 7.78
CA ASP A 67 7.74 15.51 8.68
C ASP A 67 6.69 16.44 8.07
N THR A 68 7.14 17.58 7.52
CA THR A 68 6.28 18.53 6.81
C THR A 68 5.56 17.82 5.66
N ARG A 69 6.29 17.10 4.80
CA ARG A 69 5.70 16.38 3.67
C ARG A 69 4.70 15.30 4.08
N LEU A 70 4.93 14.61 5.19
CA LEU A 70 4.01 13.56 5.69
C LEU A 70 2.75 14.15 6.34
N THR A 71 2.79 15.40 6.82
CA THR A 71 1.69 16.06 7.52
C THR A 71 0.87 16.97 6.61
N THR A 72 1.46 17.49 5.53
CA THR A 72 0.73 18.21 4.48
C THR A 72 -0.28 17.28 3.81
N LYS A 73 -1.57 17.55 4.02
CA LYS A 73 -2.66 16.92 3.27
C LYS A 73 -2.86 17.65 1.94
N ASP A 74 -2.21 17.18 0.87
CA ASP A 74 -2.44 17.69 -0.49
C ASP A 74 -3.62 16.99 -1.21
N HIS A 75 -4.58 16.45 -0.46
CA HIS A 75 -5.76 15.81 -1.03
C HIS A 75 -7.03 16.40 -0.42
N LEU A 76 -7.46 17.52 -0.99
CA LEU A 76 -8.89 17.83 -1.17
C LEU A 76 -9.36 17.18 -2.47
#